data_AF-A0A871BLP1-F1
#
_entry.id   AF-A0A871BLP1-F1
#
_cell.length_a   1.000
_cell.length_b   1.000
_cell.length_c   1.000
_cell.angle_alpha   90.00
_cell.angle_beta   90.00
_cell.angle_gamma   90.00
#
_symmetry.space_group_name_H-M   'P 1'
#
loop_
_entity.id
_entity.type
_entity.pdbx_description
1 polymer ?
#
loop_
_entity_poly.entity_id
_entity_poly.type
_entity_poly.pdbx_seq_one_letter_code
_entity_poly.pdbx_strand_id
1 'polypeptide(L)'
;MTLVEDATLGVHILAGFAALFAGFGAIATKKGGRRHRRAGRVYVAGMTVVAVTSLVLFALAPTRGRTFLALVAVFSYYFVFSGDRVLSRKRPTDRPELVDWVAVGLLATAGVGLLAMGALRFLAGDSFATVMLVFGAAGAGFGVRDLAAFRRERAESREWFFEHIGRMGGGYIATVTAFSSVNFDFLPTVAAWLWPTVVGTPLVFLAIRKYKRGSPGAAASTAD
;
A
#
# COMPACT_ATOMS: atom_id res chain seq x y z
N MET A 1 0.64 -12.93 -27.02
CA MET A 1 0.30 -13.24 -25.62
C MET A 1 -0.52 -14.51 -25.63
N THR A 2 -0.48 -15.30 -24.55
CA THR A 2 -1.30 -16.52 -24.45
C THR A 2 -2.72 -16.17 -23.99
N LEU A 3 -3.72 -17.02 -24.28
CA LEU A 3 -5.09 -16.83 -23.79
C LEU A 3 -5.15 -16.64 -22.25
N VAL A 4 -4.30 -17.37 -21.52
CA VAL A 4 -4.21 -17.28 -20.06
C VAL A 4 -3.67 -15.92 -19.61
N GLU A 5 -2.66 -15.41 -20.31
CA GLU A 5 -2.06 -14.10 -20.04
C GLU A 5 -3.05 -12.96 -20.30
N ASP A 6 -3.76 -13.00 -21.42
CA ASP A 6 -4.77 -12.00 -21.77
C ASP A 6 -5.96 -12.02 -20.80
N ALA A 7 -6.44 -13.21 -20.44
CA ALA A 7 -7.50 -13.37 -19.44
C ALA A 7 -7.05 -12.86 -18.06
N THR A 8 -5.82 -13.17 -17.64
CA THR A 8 -5.26 -12.70 -16.36
C THR A 8 -5.15 -11.18 -16.35
N LEU A 9 -4.69 -10.56 -17.44
CA LEU A 9 -4.62 -9.12 -17.59
C LEU A 9 -6.01 -8.47 -17.57
N GLY A 10 -6.99 -9.06 -18.25
CA GLY A 10 -8.37 -8.58 -18.22
C GLY A 10 -8.96 -8.58 -16.80
N VAL A 11 -8.77 -9.67 -16.06
CA VAL A 11 -9.19 -9.77 -14.64
C VAL A 11 -8.44 -8.74 -13.78
N HIS A 12 -7.14 -8.57 -14.00
CA HIS A 12 -6.32 -7.59 -13.30
C HIS A 12 -6.87 -6.16 -13.48
N ILE A 13 -7.17 -5.77 -14.72
CA ILE A 13 -7.69 -4.44 -15.05
C ILE A 13 -9.05 -4.21 -14.40
N LEU A 14 -9.99 -5.15 -14.53
CA LEU A 14 -11.33 -5.03 -13.93
C LEU A 14 -11.26 -4.93 -12.41
N ALA A 15 -10.42 -5.76 -11.77
CA ALA A 15 -10.20 -5.70 -10.34
C ALA A 15 -9.55 -4.38 -9.89
N GLY A 16 -8.62 -3.84 -10.69
CA GLY A 16 -7.97 -2.56 -10.46
C GLY A 16 -8.96 -1.39 -10.49
N PHE A 17 -9.83 -1.32 -11.49
CA PHE A 17 -10.89 -0.31 -11.55
C PHE A 17 -11.90 -0.45 -10.40
N ALA A 18 -12.32 -1.68 -10.09
CA ALA A 18 -13.19 -1.93 -8.95
C ALA A 18 -12.55 -1.46 -7.63
N ALA A 19 -11.27 -1.75 -7.42
CA ALA A 19 -10.50 -1.30 -6.27
C ALA A 19 -10.39 0.23 -6.23
N LEU A 20 -10.05 0.89 -7.33
CA LEU A 20 -9.94 2.35 -7.42
C LEU A 20 -11.22 3.05 -6.96
N PHE A 21 -12.38 2.69 -7.53
CA PHE A 21 -13.65 3.31 -7.17
C PHE A 21 -14.13 2.91 -5.77
N ALA A 22 -13.90 1.66 -5.35
CA ALA A 22 -14.26 1.22 -4.00
C ALA A 22 -13.41 1.92 -2.92
N GLY A 23 -12.11 2.11 -3.17
CA GLY A 23 -11.20 2.84 -2.30
C GLY A 23 -11.63 4.30 -2.16
N PHE A 24 -11.94 4.98 -3.27
CA PHE A 24 -12.50 6.32 -3.26
C PHE A 24 -13.81 6.39 -2.46
N GLY A 25 -14.74 5.45 -2.71
CA GLY A 25 -16.01 5.35 -1.98
C GLY A 25 -15.81 5.13 -0.47
N ALA A 26 -14.80 4.35 -0.07
CA ALA A 26 -14.46 4.15 1.34
C ALA A 26 -13.94 5.46 1.97
N ILE A 27 -13.14 6.25 1.25
CA ILE A 27 -12.63 7.55 1.69
C ILE A 27 -13.74 8.59 1.79
N ALA A 28 -14.67 8.64 0.82
CA ALA A 28 -15.75 9.63 0.77
C ALA A 28 -16.86 9.39 1.81
N THR A 29 -16.99 8.17 2.32
CA THR A 29 -18.07 7.81 3.26
C THR A 29 -17.68 7.98 4.73
N LYS A 30 -18.69 7.91 5.63
CA LYS A 30 -18.49 7.96 7.09
C LYS A 30 -17.69 6.75 7.57
N LYS A 31 -16.55 7.01 8.22
CA LYS A 31 -15.58 6.00 8.67
C LYS A 31 -16.26 5.07 9.68
N GLY A 32 -16.10 3.75 9.51
CA GLY A 32 -16.78 2.72 10.31
C GLY A 32 -18.26 2.46 9.96
N GLY A 33 -18.90 3.32 9.16
CA GLY A 33 -20.29 3.12 8.71
C GLY A 33 -20.47 1.93 7.77
N ARG A 34 -21.72 1.51 7.52
CA ARG A 34 -22.02 0.37 6.62
C ARG A 34 -21.46 0.55 5.21
N ARG A 35 -21.60 1.75 4.63
CA ARG A 35 -21.08 2.07 3.29
C ARG A 35 -19.55 1.98 3.23
N HIS A 36 -18.86 2.60 4.18
CA HIS A 36 -17.40 2.51 4.31
C HIS A 36 -16.92 1.07 4.44
N ARG A 37 -17.55 0.26 5.30
CA ARG A 37 -17.19 -1.15 5.49
C ARG A 37 -17.46 -2.02 4.26
N ARG A 38 -18.47 -1.72 3.45
CA ARG A 38 -18.73 -2.45 2.20
C ARG A 38 -17.73 -2.05 1.13
N ALA A 39 -17.52 -0.75 0.94
CA ALA A 39 -16.53 -0.22 -0.01
C ALA A 39 -15.11 -0.70 0.33
N GLY A 40 -14.72 -0.67 1.61
CA GLY A 40 -13.43 -1.17 2.08
C GLY A 40 -13.24 -2.66 1.79
N ARG A 41 -14.26 -3.51 1.97
CA ARG A 41 -14.17 -4.94 1.63
C ARG A 41 -14.00 -5.18 0.13
N VAL A 42 -14.72 -4.44 -0.71
CA VAL A 42 -14.55 -4.52 -2.18
C VAL A 42 -13.14 -4.05 -2.57
N TYR A 43 -12.65 -2.98 -1.96
CA TYR A 43 -11.31 -2.47 -2.19
C TYR A 43 -10.23 -3.50 -1.81
N VAL A 44 -10.30 -4.09 -0.62
CA VAL A 44 -9.36 -5.13 -0.17
C VAL A 44 -9.40 -6.33 -1.13
N ALA A 45 -10.59 -6.85 -1.44
CA ALA A 45 -10.73 -7.98 -2.35
C ALA A 45 -10.18 -7.69 -3.75
N GLY A 46 -10.48 -6.50 -4.29
CA GLY A 46 -9.95 -6.07 -5.59
C GLY A 46 -8.43 -5.99 -5.59
N MET A 47 -7.84 -5.39 -4.55
CA MET A 47 -6.38 -5.30 -4.41
C MET A 47 -5.71 -6.67 -4.19
N THR A 48 -6.38 -7.62 -3.53
CA THR A 48 -5.91 -9.02 -3.47
C THR A 48 -5.86 -9.64 -4.86
N VAL A 49 -6.91 -9.47 -5.67
CA VAL A 49 -6.95 -9.99 -7.05
C VAL A 49 -5.88 -9.33 -7.91
N VAL A 50 -5.70 -8.01 -7.82
CA VAL A 50 -4.64 -7.25 -8.51
C VAL A 50 -3.25 -7.80 -8.14
N ALA A 51 -2.99 -8.03 -6.85
CA ALA A 51 -1.71 -8.55 -6.39
C ALA A 51 -1.43 -9.97 -6.92
N VAL A 52 -2.41 -10.87 -6.81
CA VAL A 52 -2.29 -12.26 -7.29
C VAL A 52 -2.07 -12.29 -8.80
N THR A 53 -2.88 -11.56 -9.56
CA THR A 53 -2.78 -11.52 -11.02
C THR A 53 -1.45 -10.91 -11.48
N SER A 54 -0.91 -9.89 -10.80
CA SER A 54 0.45 -9.38 -11.08
C SER A 54 1.54 -10.44 -10.89
N LEU A 55 1.46 -11.24 -9.82
CA LEU A 55 2.41 -12.32 -9.58
C LEU A 55 2.29 -13.44 -10.61
N VAL A 56 1.06 -13.77 -11.04
CA VAL A 56 0.81 -14.73 -12.14
C VAL A 56 1.41 -14.23 -13.45
N LEU A 57 1.18 -12.97 -13.83
CA LEU A 57 1.75 -12.38 -15.06
C LEU A 57 3.28 -12.36 -15.05
N PHE A 58 3.89 -12.13 -13.88
CA PHE A 58 5.33 -12.25 -13.68
C PHE A 58 5.82 -13.69 -13.83
N ALA A 59 5.13 -14.67 -13.22
CA ALA A 59 5.50 -16.08 -13.32
C ALA A 59 5.41 -16.61 -14.76
N LEU A 60 4.43 -16.14 -15.54
CA LEU A 60 4.28 -16.52 -16.96
C LEU A 60 5.40 -15.96 -17.85
N ALA A 61 5.92 -14.76 -17.56
CA ALA A 61 7.03 -14.17 -18.29
C ALA A 61 7.81 -13.19 -17.40
N PRO A 62 8.93 -13.61 -16.78
CA PRO A 62 9.67 -12.81 -15.80
C PRO A 62 10.61 -11.79 -16.47
N THR A 63 10.04 -10.82 -17.19
CA THR A 63 10.80 -9.70 -17.77
C THR A 63 11.17 -8.69 -16.69
N ARG A 64 12.23 -7.88 -16.91
CA ARG A 64 12.65 -6.83 -15.96
C ARG A 64 11.50 -5.89 -15.56
N GLY A 65 10.63 -5.54 -16.50
CA GLY A 65 9.45 -4.71 -16.23
C GLY A 65 8.44 -5.41 -15.35
N ARG A 66 8.14 -6.70 -15.61
CA ARG A 66 7.23 -7.50 -14.79
C ARG A 66 7.79 -7.82 -13.42
N THR A 67 9.11 -8.00 -13.28
CA THR A 67 9.77 -8.10 -11.98
C THR A 67 9.50 -6.84 -11.15
N PHE A 68 9.74 -5.66 -11.72
CA PHE A 68 9.47 -4.39 -11.04
C PHE A 68 7.99 -4.28 -10.62
N LEU A 69 7.05 -4.56 -11.54
CA LEU A 69 5.61 -4.50 -11.23
C LEU A 69 5.19 -5.52 -10.17
N ALA A 70 5.78 -6.71 -10.15
CA ALA A 70 5.53 -7.72 -9.12
C ALA A 70 6.01 -7.24 -7.74
N LEU A 71 7.19 -6.63 -7.65
CA LEU A 71 7.69 -6.07 -6.40
C LEU A 71 6.81 -4.91 -5.91
N VAL A 72 6.36 -4.04 -6.82
CA VAL A 72 5.41 -2.97 -6.51
C VAL A 72 4.04 -3.53 -6.10
N ALA A 73 3.60 -4.64 -6.68
CA ALA A 73 2.36 -5.31 -6.30
C ALA A 73 2.43 -5.85 -4.86
N VAL A 74 3.56 -6.47 -4.47
CA VAL A 74 3.80 -6.90 -3.08
C VAL A 74 3.81 -5.70 -2.15
N PHE A 75 4.54 -4.63 -2.49
CA PHE A 75 4.56 -3.38 -1.73
C PHE A 75 3.14 -2.82 -1.52
N SER A 76 2.38 -2.67 -2.60
CA SER A 76 1.05 -2.06 -2.58
C SER A 76 0.05 -2.91 -1.79
N TYR A 77 0.08 -4.22 -2.02
CA TYR A 77 -0.79 -5.15 -1.32
C TYR A 77 -0.47 -5.22 0.17
N TYR A 78 0.81 -5.13 0.57
CA TYR A 78 1.17 -5.10 1.98
C TYR A 78 0.44 -3.99 2.73
N PHE A 79 0.36 -2.77 2.19
CA PHE A 79 -0.38 -1.67 2.84
C PHE A 79 -1.87 -1.99 3.01
N VAL A 80 -2.50 -2.57 2.00
CA VAL A 80 -3.92 -2.93 2.06
C VAL A 80 -4.17 -4.09 3.02
N PHE A 81 -3.39 -5.16 2.90
CA PHE A 81 -3.42 -6.32 3.78
C PHE A 81 -3.20 -5.90 5.24
N SER A 82 -2.11 -5.21 5.51
CA SER A 82 -1.72 -4.81 6.86
C SER A 82 -2.68 -3.75 7.44
N GLY A 83 -3.33 -2.96 6.58
CA GLY A 83 -4.39 -2.01 6.95
C GLY A 83 -5.71 -2.70 7.31
N ASP A 84 -6.11 -3.76 6.61
CA ASP A 84 -7.28 -4.57 6.99
C ASP A 84 -6.97 -5.39 8.25
N ARG A 85 -5.79 -6.00 8.28
CA ARG A 85 -5.33 -6.89 9.34
C ARG A 85 -5.29 -6.23 10.71
N VAL A 86 -4.93 -4.95 10.79
CA VAL A 86 -4.93 -4.20 12.07
C VAL A 86 -6.33 -4.14 12.71
N LEU A 87 -7.42 -4.30 11.95
CA LEU A 87 -8.79 -4.35 12.49
C LEU A 87 -9.08 -5.64 13.28
N SER A 88 -8.27 -6.68 13.08
CA SER A 88 -8.33 -7.92 13.86
C SER A 88 -7.42 -7.90 15.09
N ARG A 89 -6.53 -6.91 15.21
CA ARG A 89 -5.58 -6.74 16.33
C ARG A 89 -5.83 -5.42 17.06
N LYS A 90 -7.01 -5.31 17.69
CA LYS A 90 -7.46 -4.06 18.34
C LYS A 90 -7.12 -4.02 19.83
N ARG A 91 -6.89 -5.16 20.45
CA ARG A 91 -6.60 -5.26 21.88
C ARG A 91 -5.08 -5.16 22.08
N PRO A 92 -4.60 -4.54 23.16
CA PRO A 92 -3.17 -4.47 23.48
C PRO A 92 -2.47 -5.82 23.58
N THR A 93 -3.22 -6.88 23.85
CA THR A 93 -2.75 -8.26 23.99
C THR A 93 -2.67 -9.00 22.66
N ASP A 94 -3.28 -8.48 21.58
CA ASP A 94 -3.29 -9.15 20.28
C ASP A 94 -1.87 -9.17 19.71
N ARG A 95 -1.42 -10.33 19.24
CA ARG A 95 -0.06 -10.54 18.72
C ARG A 95 -0.07 -10.69 17.20
N PRO A 96 1.03 -10.34 16.53
CA PRO A 96 1.23 -10.70 15.13
C PRO A 96 1.24 -12.22 14.96
N GLU A 97 0.49 -12.70 13.98
CA GLU A 97 0.48 -14.11 13.57
C GLU A 97 1.56 -14.37 12.50
N LEU A 98 1.80 -15.63 12.16
CA LEU A 98 2.77 -16.03 11.13
C LEU A 98 2.54 -15.30 9.80
N VAL A 99 1.28 -15.13 9.40
CA VAL A 99 0.92 -14.40 8.16
C VAL A 99 1.42 -12.95 8.17
N ASP A 100 1.44 -12.31 9.34
CA ASP A 100 1.91 -10.93 9.48
C ASP A 100 3.43 -10.86 9.30
N TRP A 101 4.15 -11.83 9.88
CA TRP A 101 5.60 -11.98 9.72
C TRP A 101 6.01 -12.27 8.28
N VAL A 102 5.29 -13.18 7.61
CA VAL A 102 5.51 -13.48 6.19
C VAL A 102 5.25 -12.24 5.35
N ALA A 103 4.15 -11.53 5.57
CA ALA A 103 3.80 -10.34 4.80
C ALA A 103 4.86 -9.23 4.94
N VAL A 104 5.34 -8.95 6.16
CA VAL A 104 6.37 -7.91 6.36
C VAL A 104 7.74 -8.34 5.84
N GLY A 105 8.07 -9.64 5.92
CA GLY A 105 9.26 -10.21 5.29
C GLY A 105 9.23 -10.01 3.77
N LEU A 106 8.10 -10.33 3.12
CA LEU A 106 7.90 -10.11 1.69
C LEU A 106 8.01 -8.62 1.31
N LEU A 107 7.44 -7.71 2.12
CA LEU A 107 7.62 -6.27 1.91
C LEU A 107 9.10 -5.87 1.96
N ALA A 108 9.83 -6.30 3.00
CA ALA A 108 11.23 -5.95 3.18
C ALA A 108 12.09 -6.47 2.02
N THR A 109 11.88 -7.73 1.61
CA THR A 109 12.53 -8.32 0.43
C THR A 109 12.18 -7.54 -0.84
N ALA A 110 10.91 -7.17 -1.04
CA ALA A 110 10.49 -6.40 -2.21
C ALA A 110 11.15 -5.01 -2.23
N GLY A 111 11.23 -4.33 -1.08
CA GLY A 111 11.92 -3.05 -0.91
C GLY A 111 13.40 -3.13 -1.25
N VAL A 112 14.12 -4.14 -0.74
CA VAL A 112 15.53 -4.38 -1.07
C VAL A 112 15.71 -4.69 -2.56
N GLY A 113 14.83 -5.51 -3.15
CA GLY A 113 14.86 -5.80 -4.59
C GLY A 113 14.70 -4.54 -5.44
N LEU A 114 13.78 -3.66 -5.08
CA LEU A 114 13.57 -2.37 -5.74
C LEU A 114 14.77 -1.42 -5.57
N LEU A 115 15.38 -1.38 -4.38
CA LEU A 115 16.61 -0.61 -4.15
C LEU A 115 17.77 -1.10 -5.02
N ALA A 116 17.97 -2.42 -5.09
CA ALA A 116 19.01 -3.01 -5.92
C ALA A 116 18.79 -2.71 -7.41
N MET A 117 17.56 -2.92 -7.92
CA MET A 117 17.22 -2.59 -9.30
C MET A 117 17.36 -1.10 -9.59
N GLY A 118 16.92 -0.24 -8.66
CA GLY A 118 17.03 1.21 -8.77
C GLY A 118 18.47 1.69 -8.79
N ALA A 119 19.34 1.14 -7.94
CA ALA A 119 20.76 1.47 -7.92
C ALA A 119 21.44 1.13 -9.25
N LEU A 120 21.16 -0.05 -9.81
CA LEU A 120 21.70 -0.45 -11.12
C LEU A 120 21.24 0.50 -12.24
N ARG A 121 19.97 0.93 -12.23
CA ARG A 121 19.43 1.89 -13.21
C ARG A 121 20.02 3.29 -13.03
N PHE A 122 20.23 3.70 -11.78
CA PHE A 122 20.82 5.00 -11.46
C PHE A 122 22.25 5.10 -12.00
N LEU A 123 23.06 4.05 -11.80
CA LEU A 123 24.42 3.95 -12.34
C LEU A 123 24.45 3.94 -13.86
N ALA A 124 23.37 3.47 -14.51
CA ALA A 124 23.19 3.53 -15.96
C ALA A 124 22.64 4.87 -16.48
N GLY A 125 22.42 5.87 -15.62
CA GLY A 125 21.87 7.18 -16.01
C GLY A 125 20.38 7.19 -16.32
N ASP A 126 19.63 6.15 -15.94
CA ASP A 126 18.20 6.04 -16.21
C ASP A 126 17.36 6.75 -15.14
N SER A 127 16.60 7.78 -15.55
CA SER A 127 15.70 8.54 -14.66
C SER A 127 14.64 7.70 -13.96
N PHE A 128 14.27 6.54 -14.51
CA PHE A 128 13.31 5.63 -13.88
C PHE A 128 13.85 5.03 -12.57
N ALA A 129 15.17 5.09 -12.35
CA ALA A 129 15.79 4.75 -11.08
C ALA A 129 15.17 5.49 -9.89
N THR A 130 14.78 6.75 -10.07
CA THR A 130 14.14 7.55 -9.02
C THR A 130 12.87 6.88 -8.49
N VAL A 131 12.03 6.33 -9.39
CA VAL A 131 10.80 5.62 -8.99
C VAL A 131 11.16 4.38 -8.18
N MET A 132 12.08 3.55 -8.68
CA MET A 132 12.49 2.31 -8.01
C MET A 132 13.11 2.59 -6.63
N LEU A 133 13.96 3.61 -6.52
CA LEU A 133 14.60 3.98 -5.26
C LEU A 133 13.60 4.52 -4.24
N VAL A 134 12.63 5.35 -4.65
CA VAL A 134 11.59 5.87 -3.75
C VAL A 134 10.71 4.75 -3.21
N PHE A 135 10.20 3.87 -4.08
CA PHE A 135 9.40 2.71 -3.65
C PHE A 135 10.22 1.72 -2.82
N GLY A 136 11.48 1.48 -3.20
CA GLY A 136 12.38 0.59 -2.48
C GLY A 136 12.71 1.10 -1.08
N ALA A 137 13.05 2.39 -0.95
CA ALA A 137 13.33 3.03 0.34
C ALA A 137 12.09 3.04 1.24
N ALA A 138 10.92 3.35 0.67
CA ALA A 138 9.66 3.26 1.41
C ALA A 138 9.41 1.82 1.88
N GLY A 139 9.51 0.82 0.99
CA GLY A 139 9.25 -0.57 1.31
C GLY A 139 10.19 -1.11 2.39
N ALA A 140 11.49 -0.87 2.27
CA ALA A 140 12.47 -1.26 3.27
C ALA A 140 12.24 -0.53 4.60
N GLY A 141 12.00 0.78 4.57
CA GLY A 141 11.76 1.60 5.76
C GLY A 141 10.51 1.17 6.54
N PHE A 142 9.38 0.96 5.85
CA PHE A 142 8.16 0.44 6.47
C PHE A 142 8.34 -1.01 6.96
N GLY A 143 9.06 -1.85 6.19
CA GLY A 143 9.35 -3.22 6.60
C GLY A 143 10.16 -3.29 7.90
N VAL A 144 11.24 -2.51 8.01
CA VAL A 144 12.04 -2.41 9.24
C VAL A 144 11.22 -1.89 10.41
N ARG A 145 10.42 -0.84 10.19
CA ARG A 145 9.53 -0.28 11.21
C ARG A 145 8.55 -1.31 11.74
N ASP A 146 7.91 -2.06 10.85
CA ASP A 146 6.86 -3.01 11.23
C ASP A 146 7.44 -4.29 11.85
N LEU A 147 8.61 -4.75 11.38
CA LEU A 147 9.39 -5.80 12.06
C LEU A 147 9.76 -5.40 13.49
N ALA A 148 10.18 -4.15 13.71
CA ALA A 148 10.48 -3.63 15.05
C ALA A 148 9.21 -3.50 15.89
N ALA A 149 8.09 -3.07 15.31
CA ALA A 149 6.81 -2.94 16.00
C ALA A 149 6.26 -4.30 16.45
N PHE A 150 6.39 -5.35 15.62
CA PHE A 150 5.90 -6.69 15.93
C PHE A 150 6.64 -7.38 17.07
N ARG A 151 7.83 -6.90 17.42
CA ARG A 151 8.61 -7.37 18.59
C ARG A 151 8.20 -6.70 19.91
N ARG A 152 7.34 -5.69 19.89
CA ARG A 152 6.95 -4.94 21.10
C ARG A 152 5.90 -5.70 21.91
N GLU A 153 5.96 -5.55 23.23
CA GLU A 153 5.13 -6.31 24.16
C GLU A 153 3.70 -5.78 24.34
N ARG A 154 3.43 -4.49 24.10
CA ARG A 154 2.09 -3.90 24.24
C ARG A 154 1.85 -2.84 23.16
N ALA A 155 0.66 -2.87 22.57
CA ALA A 155 0.16 -1.82 21.68
C ALA A 155 -0.80 -0.89 22.43
N GLU A 156 -0.79 0.41 22.09
CA GLU A 156 -1.69 1.41 22.69
C GLU A 156 -3.13 1.24 22.20
N SER A 157 -4.13 1.49 23.07
CA SER A 157 -5.55 1.13 22.84
C SER A 157 -6.23 1.73 21.59
N ARG A 158 -5.66 2.80 21.00
CA ARG A 158 -6.19 3.45 19.78
C ARG A 158 -5.20 3.51 18.61
N GLU A 159 -4.02 2.92 18.75
CA GLU A 159 -2.99 2.92 17.71
C GLU A 159 -3.51 2.30 16.41
N TRP A 160 -4.25 1.20 16.53
CA TRP A 160 -4.86 0.47 15.41
C TRP A 160 -5.68 1.37 14.47
N PHE A 161 -6.36 2.39 15.00
CA PHE A 161 -7.24 3.25 14.18
C PHE A 161 -6.42 4.17 13.27
N PHE A 162 -5.35 4.76 13.80
CA PHE A 162 -4.46 5.61 13.02
C PHE A 162 -3.59 4.78 12.07
N GLU A 163 -3.18 3.59 12.49
CA GLU A 163 -2.48 2.62 11.66
C GLU A 163 -3.37 2.16 10.49
N HIS A 164 -4.66 1.86 10.74
CA HIS A 164 -5.63 1.55 9.68
C HIS A 164 -5.75 2.69 8.66
N ILE A 165 -5.93 3.93 9.12
CA ILE A 165 -6.02 5.09 8.22
C ILE A 165 -4.73 5.26 7.41
N GLY A 166 -3.57 5.18 8.07
CA GLY A 166 -2.27 5.33 7.42
C GLY A 166 -2.03 4.26 6.37
N ARG A 167 -2.29 2.99 6.72
CA ARG A 167 -2.05 1.84 5.84
C ARG A 167 -3.04 1.78 4.68
N MET A 168 -4.33 1.94 4.93
CA MET A 168 -5.33 2.00 3.86
C MET A 168 -5.12 3.22 2.95
N GLY A 169 -4.71 4.36 3.52
CA GLY A 169 -4.33 5.54 2.76
C GLY A 169 -3.11 5.31 1.87
N GLY A 170 -2.04 4.71 2.41
CA GLY A 170 -0.84 4.33 1.65
C GLY A 170 -1.14 3.35 0.52
N GLY A 171 -1.98 2.34 0.79
CA GLY A 171 -2.44 1.42 -0.25
C GLY A 171 -3.23 2.12 -1.35
N TYR A 172 -4.07 3.11 -0.99
CA TYR A 172 -4.86 3.84 -1.97
C TYR A 172 -3.99 4.79 -2.82
N ILE A 173 -2.97 5.41 -2.21
CA ILE A 173 -1.93 6.15 -2.96
C ILE A 173 -1.29 5.23 -4.00
N ALA A 174 -0.88 4.02 -3.59
CA ALA A 174 -0.28 3.06 -4.51
C ALA A 174 -1.24 2.62 -5.63
N THR A 175 -2.54 2.48 -5.32
CA THR A 175 -3.60 2.20 -6.31
C THR A 175 -3.71 3.32 -7.35
N VAL A 176 -3.74 4.59 -6.91
CA VAL A 176 -3.77 5.74 -7.81
C VAL A 176 -2.47 5.87 -8.59
N THR A 177 -1.30 5.55 -8.00
CA THR A 177 -0.02 5.46 -8.72
C THR A 177 -0.07 4.43 -9.83
N ALA A 178 -0.56 3.22 -9.57
CA ALA A 178 -0.66 2.18 -10.59
C ALA A 178 -1.61 2.57 -11.73
N PHE A 179 -2.73 3.23 -11.43
CA PHE A 179 -3.63 3.78 -12.45
C PHE A 179 -2.97 4.91 -13.24
N SER A 180 -2.34 5.86 -12.55
CA SER A 180 -1.69 7.02 -13.17
C SER A 180 -0.53 6.61 -14.07
N SER A 181 0.30 5.67 -13.63
CA SER A 181 1.51 5.26 -14.37
C SER A 181 1.25 4.60 -15.72
N VAL A 182 0.02 4.11 -15.95
CA VAL A 182 -0.38 3.47 -17.21
C VAL A 182 -1.38 4.27 -18.03
N ASN A 183 -1.95 5.35 -17.48
CA ASN A 183 -2.98 6.15 -18.16
C ASN A 183 -2.58 7.62 -18.37
N PHE A 184 -1.63 8.16 -17.62
CA PHE A 184 -1.28 9.59 -17.65
C PHE A 184 -0.06 9.85 -18.53
N ASP A 185 -0.21 9.61 -19.83
CA ASP A 185 0.87 9.78 -20.83
C ASP A 185 1.25 11.25 -21.05
N PHE A 186 0.44 12.19 -20.56
CA PHE A 186 0.72 13.63 -20.59
C PHE A 186 1.70 14.08 -19.49
N LEU A 187 2.01 13.23 -18.51
CA LEU A 187 2.99 13.51 -17.47
C LEU A 187 4.33 12.85 -17.81
N PRO A 188 5.47 13.49 -17.45
CA PRO A 188 6.75 12.79 -17.44
C PRO A 188 6.66 11.51 -16.60
N THR A 189 7.29 10.42 -17.04
CA THR A 189 7.16 9.09 -16.41
C THR A 189 7.31 9.14 -14.89
N VAL A 190 8.37 9.78 -14.38
CA VAL A 190 8.60 9.88 -12.93
C VAL A 190 7.45 10.61 -12.22
N ALA A 191 6.90 11.66 -12.81
CA ALA A 191 5.77 12.41 -12.26
C ALA A 191 4.49 11.55 -12.25
N ALA A 192 4.21 10.82 -13.32
CA ALA A 192 3.07 9.89 -13.40
C ALA A 192 3.09 8.85 -12.28
N TRP A 193 4.28 8.42 -11.83
CA TRP A 193 4.45 7.49 -10.71
C TRP A 193 4.35 8.16 -9.33
N LEU A 194 4.94 9.35 -9.16
CA LEU A 194 5.18 9.90 -7.81
C LEU A 194 4.22 11.00 -7.37
N TRP A 195 3.47 11.64 -8.29
CA TRP A 195 2.50 12.68 -7.91
C TRP A 195 1.46 12.22 -6.86
N PRO A 196 0.93 10.97 -6.90
CA PRO A 196 -0.07 10.55 -5.91
C PRO A 196 0.52 10.48 -4.51
N THR A 197 1.81 10.14 -4.37
CA THR A 197 2.50 10.13 -3.07
C THR A 197 2.74 11.55 -2.58
N VAL A 198 3.14 12.47 -3.46
CA VAL A 198 3.35 13.89 -3.14
C VAL A 198 2.06 14.54 -2.62
N VAL A 199 0.92 14.23 -3.22
CA VAL A 199 -0.39 14.80 -2.82
C VAL A 199 -1.03 14.01 -1.67
N GLY A 200 -1.05 12.68 -1.79
CA GLY A 200 -1.77 11.80 -0.87
C GLY A 200 -1.14 11.70 0.51
N THR A 201 0.19 11.73 0.62
CA THR A 201 0.86 11.60 1.92
C THR A 201 0.52 12.75 2.87
N PRO A 202 0.59 14.04 2.44
CA PRO A 202 0.08 15.15 3.25
C PRO A 202 -1.39 14.99 3.65
N LEU A 203 -2.27 14.56 2.72
CA LEU A 203 -3.69 14.38 3.01
C LEU A 203 -3.95 13.32 4.08
N VAL A 204 -3.25 12.17 4.00
CA VAL A 204 -3.32 11.10 5.01
C VAL A 204 -2.80 11.60 6.35
N PHE A 205 -1.68 12.32 6.36
CA PHE A 205 -1.11 12.90 7.58
C PHE A 205 -2.07 13.89 8.25
N LEU A 206 -2.66 14.81 7.47
CA LEU A 206 -3.63 15.79 7.97
C LEU A 206 -4.89 15.10 8.51
N ALA A 207 -5.37 14.04 7.85
CA ALA A 207 -6.50 13.25 8.32
C ALA A 207 -6.20 12.61 9.69
N ILE A 208 -5.05 11.96 9.83
CA ILE A 208 -4.61 11.36 11.11
C ILE A 208 -4.52 12.44 12.20
N ARG A 209 -3.88 13.59 11.92
CA ARG A 209 -3.75 14.71 12.87
C ARG A 209 -5.11 15.23 13.33
N LYS A 210 -6.07 15.36 12.41
CA LYS A 210 -7.45 15.77 12.74
C LYS A 210 -8.12 14.80 13.71
N TYR A 211 -8.02 13.49 13.47
CA TYR A 211 -8.63 12.49 14.37
C TYR A 211 -7.91 12.35 15.72
N LYS A 212 -6.60 12.60 15.77
CA LYS A 212 -5.85 12.65 17.04
C LYS A 212 -6.35 13.79 17.93
N ARG A 213 -6.50 15.00 17.37
CA ARG A 213 -6.98 16.19 18.10
C ARG A 213 -8.41 16.04 18.62
N GLY A 214 -9.29 15.38 17.88
CA GLY A 214 -10.66 15.12 18.30
C GLY A 214 -10.84 13.89 19.20
N SER A 215 -9.76 13.19 19.58
CA SER A 215 -9.84 12.04 20.48
C SER A 215 -9.74 12.49 21.95
N PRO A 216 -10.55 11.95 22.88
CA PRO A 216 -10.62 12.42 24.28
C PRO A 216 -9.28 12.51 25.03
N GLY A 217 -8.28 11.71 24.64
CA GLY A 217 -6.94 11.75 25.26
C GLY A 217 -6.10 12.98 24.93
N ALA A 218 -6.40 13.74 23.87
CA ALA A 218 -5.69 14.98 23.55
C ALA A 218 -6.20 16.18 24.37
N ALA A 219 -7.40 16.10 24.93
CA ALA A 219 -7.96 17.14 25.80
C ALA A 219 -7.38 17.08 27.23
N ALA A 220 -6.80 15.93 27.62
CA ALA A 220 -6.18 15.75 28.94
C ALA A 220 -4.72 16.25 29.00
N SER A 221 -4.00 16.34 27.87
CA SER A 221 -2.58 16.76 27.85
C SER A 221 -2.37 18.26 27.62
N THR A 222 -3.45 19.04 27.53
CA THR A 222 -3.41 20.51 27.38
C THR A 222 -3.95 21.23 28.61
N ALA A 223 -4.15 20.48 29.71
CA ALA A 223 -4.69 20.98 30.98
C ALA A 223 -3.64 20.99 32.11
N ASP A 224 -2.39 20.64 31.81
CA ASP A 224 -1.20 20.76 32.68
C ASP A 224 -0.19 21.70 32.02
#